data_AF-A0A836GWH1-F1
#
_entry.id   AF-A0A836GWH1-F1
#
_cell.length_a   1.000
_cell.length_b   1.000
_cell.length_c   1.000
_cell.angle_alpha   90.00
_cell.angle_beta   90.00
_cell.angle_gamma   90.00
#
_symmetry.space_group_name_H-M   'P 1'
#
loop_
_entity.id
_entity.type
_entity.pdbx_description
1 polymer ?
#
loop_
_entity_poly.entity_id
_entity_poly.type
_entity_poly.pdbx_seq_one_letter_code
_entity_poly.pdbx_strand_id
1 'polypeptide(L)'
;MGMWGWSGSRFATTWHLRRGIPAPCPAPAQRSHACASRASPASSSVVAFLTPVRRLSGTPRRFSGTFHYRKARLTPEDALDPLSKPTNIDKAALHVVSVPIGNLKDFSLRALDVLRGVDYIITTDRPATKTLLDLVNIPNQGRLIHYSRGNRSTSREKLVELLKGGRSMALVTTSGTPCIGDVGGELVQEIQQSGVRVTAVPGASALMSALAVSGLTTSPYESTKNSQRGGDSDVGLSPPTFEDGSFFFGNVLPKSHGARLRILRTIVASATFPCVFYEVPRRLLMVLQDIAAVMPHRRVYIAHELTKLNESLHADTAERLVGFYLRQEAQMLVKKGQLVLVIAGAGPKETAAWLEKEAAKRRRLRRTVSDLMMSTPPASSQLGCARGSGEARAAESLPGEPRATGAKEEWQQRKRCRAELRRLRQRKRRELLIRKIESEQERLRISLAINRNDATRLS
;
A
#
# COMPACT_ATOMS: atom_id res chain seq x y z
N MET A 1 23.79 46.37 -20.85
CA MET A 1 22.82 47.21 -21.59
C MET A 1 21.42 46.72 -21.28
N GLY A 2 20.57 47.60 -20.71
CA GLY A 2 19.15 47.40 -20.35
C GLY A 2 18.93 46.62 -19.05
N MET A 3 18.75 47.17 -17.84
CA MET A 3 18.23 48.45 -17.35
C MET A 3 16.73 48.65 -17.58
N TRP A 4 15.89 48.14 -16.67
CA TRP A 4 14.60 48.72 -16.30
C TRP A 4 14.39 48.47 -14.79
N GLY A 5 14.51 49.54 -14.01
CA GLY A 5 14.09 49.56 -12.60
C GLY A 5 12.62 49.91 -12.46
N TRP A 6 12.09 49.76 -11.25
CA TRP A 6 11.02 50.60 -10.73
C TRP A 6 11.18 50.74 -9.22
N SER A 7 11.04 51.98 -8.77
CA SER A 7 11.30 52.51 -7.43
C SER A 7 10.00 53.04 -6.81
N GLY A 8 9.93 53.06 -5.48
CA GLY A 8 8.97 53.83 -4.68
C GLY A 8 7.82 52.96 -4.14
N SER A 9 7.39 53.04 -2.88
CA SER A 9 7.46 54.17 -1.95
C SER A 9 7.29 53.68 -0.51
N ARG A 10 7.98 54.35 0.41
CA ARG A 10 7.78 54.26 1.87
C ARG A 10 6.50 55.01 2.24
N PHE A 11 5.69 54.44 3.12
CA PHE A 11 4.87 55.22 4.05
C PHE A 11 4.92 54.54 5.43
N ALA A 12 5.52 55.26 6.36
CA ALA A 12 5.42 55.01 7.79
C ALA A 12 4.17 55.72 8.30
N THR A 13 3.41 55.07 9.16
CA THR A 13 2.54 55.77 10.11
C THR A 13 2.45 54.94 11.38
N THR A 14 3.10 55.48 12.40
CA THR A 14 3.04 55.12 13.81
C THR A 14 1.66 55.46 14.37
N TRP A 15 1.00 54.52 15.03
CA TRP A 15 -0.04 54.80 16.01
C TRP A 15 0.22 53.98 17.28
N HIS A 16 0.66 54.69 18.32
CA HIS A 16 0.62 54.24 19.70
C HIS A 16 -0.78 54.51 20.25
N LEU A 17 -1.40 53.51 20.88
CA LEU A 17 -2.29 53.77 22.01
C LEU A 17 -2.24 52.61 23.01
N ARG A 18 -2.30 53.02 24.27
CA ARG A 18 -1.88 52.33 25.49
C ARG A 18 -3.12 52.21 26.39
N ARG A 19 -3.11 51.21 27.29
CA ARG A 19 -4.02 50.99 28.46
C ARG A 19 -5.35 50.28 28.12
N GLY A 20 -5.89 49.36 28.92
CA GLY A 20 -5.51 48.89 30.26
C GLY A 20 -6.36 47.67 30.67
N ILE A 21 -5.83 46.89 31.60
CA ILE A 21 -6.45 45.79 32.35
C ILE A 21 -7.36 46.41 33.44
N PRO A 22 -8.47 45.77 33.86
CA PRO A 22 -8.43 45.02 35.12
C PRO A 22 -9.25 43.71 35.14
N ALA A 23 -8.77 42.75 35.94
CA ALA A 23 -9.53 41.62 36.49
C ALA A 23 -10.56 42.11 37.53
N PRO A 24 -11.53 41.27 37.93
CA PRO A 24 -11.38 40.66 39.27
C PRO A 24 -11.94 39.22 39.42
N CYS A 25 -11.25 38.42 40.26
CA CYS A 25 -11.79 37.33 41.08
C CYS A 25 -12.50 37.93 42.33
N PRO A 26 -13.19 37.20 43.26
CA PRO A 26 -13.17 35.74 43.51
C PRO A 26 -14.53 35.08 43.82
N ALA A 27 -14.45 33.79 44.18
CA ALA A 27 -15.47 32.80 44.55
C ALA A 27 -16.47 33.21 45.65
N PRO A 28 -17.43 32.30 45.97
CA PRO A 28 -17.23 31.57 47.22
C PRO A 28 -17.48 30.05 47.14
N ALA A 29 -16.88 29.39 48.12
CA ALA A 29 -16.98 27.98 48.44
C ALA A 29 -18.37 27.56 48.94
N GLN A 30 -18.70 26.28 48.83
CA GLN A 30 -19.32 25.53 49.93
C GLN A 30 -19.15 24.02 49.78
N ARG A 31 -18.82 23.40 50.91
CA ARG A 31 -18.71 21.96 51.18
C ARG A 31 -20.08 21.38 51.55
N SER A 32 -20.31 20.10 51.26
CA SER A 32 -20.95 19.10 52.17
C SER A 32 -21.03 17.76 51.41
N HIS A 33 -20.33 16.73 51.85
CA HIS A 33 -20.74 15.71 52.82
C HIS A 33 -21.88 14.78 52.38
N ALA A 34 -21.45 13.54 52.12
CA ALA A 34 -21.93 12.31 52.76
C ALA A 34 -23.06 11.48 52.12
N CYS A 35 -22.70 10.20 52.05
CA CYS A 35 -23.45 9.03 52.54
C CYS A 35 -24.12 8.09 51.53
N ALA A 36 -23.81 6.83 51.80
CA ALA A 36 -24.16 5.61 51.10
C ALA A 36 -25.52 5.05 51.51
N SER A 37 -26.07 4.18 50.66
CA SER A 37 -26.75 2.90 50.97
C SER A 37 -27.22 2.32 49.63
N ARG A 38 -26.82 1.15 49.13
CA ARG A 38 -26.83 -0.25 49.60
C ARG A 38 -28.21 -0.93 49.51
N ALA A 39 -28.24 -1.95 48.64
CA ALA A 39 -29.00 -3.22 48.68
C ALA A 39 -30.45 -3.34 48.14
N SER A 40 -30.57 -4.30 47.22
CA SER A 40 -31.72 -5.09 46.70
C SER A 40 -32.38 -5.97 47.80
N PRO A 41 -33.21 -7.04 47.53
CA PRO A 41 -33.86 -7.60 46.31
C PRO A 41 -35.31 -8.16 46.51
N ALA A 42 -35.77 -9.02 45.56
CA ALA A 42 -36.86 -10.04 45.59
C ALA A 42 -38.22 -9.59 44.96
N SER A 43 -39.02 -10.39 44.22
CA SER A 43 -39.11 -11.84 43.96
C SER A 43 -40.06 -12.19 42.78
N SER A 44 -39.78 -13.31 42.10
CA SER A 44 -40.67 -14.38 41.56
C SER A 44 -41.87 -14.13 40.60
N SER A 45 -41.67 -14.58 39.36
CA SER A 45 -42.38 -15.66 38.62
C SER A 45 -43.92 -15.74 38.56
N VAL A 46 -44.50 -15.64 37.34
CA VAL A 46 -45.56 -16.55 36.81
C VAL A 46 -45.42 -16.66 35.28
N VAL A 47 -45.42 -17.90 34.77
CA VAL A 47 -45.46 -18.27 33.34
C VAL A 47 -46.91 -18.49 32.93
N ALA A 48 -47.35 -17.90 31.81
CA ALA A 48 -48.57 -18.32 31.12
C ALA A 48 -48.38 -18.18 29.60
N PHE A 49 -48.33 -19.33 28.93
CA PHE A 49 -48.39 -19.45 27.47
C PHE A 49 -49.85 -19.41 27.02
N LEU A 50 -50.25 -18.37 26.30
CA LEU A 50 -51.38 -18.41 25.37
C LEU A 50 -51.09 -17.44 24.20
N THR A 51 -51.07 -18.00 23.00
CA THR A 51 -50.91 -17.31 21.73
C THR A 51 -52.13 -16.42 21.43
N PRO A 52 -51.90 -15.25 20.79
CA PRO A 52 -52.81 -14.87 19.73
C PRO A 52 -52.10 -14.34 18.48
N VAL A 53 -52.60 -14.82 17.35
CA VAL A 53 -52.38 -14.31 16.00
C VAL A 53 -52.57 -12.79 15.98
N ARG A 54 -51.51 -12.03 15.64
CA ARG A 54 -51.57 -10.58 15.49
C ARG A 54 -51.24 -10.18 14.06
N ARG A 55 -52.26 -9.67 13.38
CA ARG A 55 -52.14 -8.94 12.10
C ARG A 55 -51.02 -7.91 12.22
N LEU A 56 -50.02 -8.00 11.35
CA LEU A 56 -49.00 -6.97 11.21
C LEU A 56 -49.60 -5.77 10.47
N SER A 57 -50.27 -4.88 11.21
CA SER A 57 -50.40 -3.49 10.79
C SER A 57 -48.99 -2.88 10.84
N GLY A 58 -48.32 -2.82 9.70
CA GLY A 58 -47.01 -2.18 9.57
C GLY A 58 -47.14 -0.69 9.84
N THR A 59 -46.90 -0.28 11.09
CA THR A 59 -46.55 1.11 11.37
C THR A 59 -45.21 1.39 10.70
N PRO A 60 -45.03 2.53 10.01
CA PRO A 60 -43.72 2.89 9.52
C PRO A 60 -42.85 3.09 10.76
N ARG A 61 -41.86 2.22 10.97
CA ARG A 61 -40.78 2.47 11.92
C ARG A 61 -40.08 3.75 11.44
N ARG A 62 -40.49 4.90 11.99
CA ARG A 62 -39.66 6.10 11.99
C ARG A 62 -38.39 5.69 12.71
N PHE A 63 -37.32 5.48 11.95
CA PHE A 63 -35.97 5.42 12.50
C PHE A 63 -35.67 6.82 13.03
N SER A 64 -36.13 7.14 14.25
CA SER A 64 -35.66 8.30 15.01
C SER A 64 -34.36 7.92 15.75
N GLY A 65 -33.46 7.26 15.04
CA GLY A 65 -32.09 7.12 15.50
C GLY A 65 -31.36 8.38 15.10
N THR A 66 -31.24 9.35 16.00
CA THR A 66 -30.23 10.40 15.84
C THR A 66 -28.89 9.71 15.64
N PHE A 67 -28.19 10.05 14.56
CA PHE A 67 -26.86 9.54 14.29
C PHE A 67 -25.93 10.04 15.41
N HIS A 68 -25.65 9.18 16.39
CA HIS A 68 -24.73 9.50 17.47
C HIS A 68 -23.31 9.12 17.04
N TYR A 69 -22.43 10.10 16.91
CA TYR A 69 -20.99 9.89 16.75
C TYR A 69 -20.44 9.21 18.02
N ARG A 70 -20.48 7.87 18.09
CA ARG A 70 -20.01 7.13 19.28
C ARG A 70 -18.48 7.11 19.33
N LYS A 71 -17.90 7.53 20.46
CA LYS A 71 -16.47 7.37 20.82
C LYS A 71 -15.45 8.04 19.87
N ALA A 72 -15.75 9.25 19.37
CA ALA A 72 -14.71 10.06 18.72
C ALA A 72 -13.72 10.62 19.77
N ARG A 73 -12.51 11.02 19.34
CA ARG A 73 -11.57 11.82 20.15
C ARG A 73 -12.13 13.25 20.28
N LEU A 74 -13.25 13.38 20.97
CA LEU A 74 -13.90 14.63 21.28
C LEU A 74 -13.81 14.81 22.80
N THR A 75 -13.32 15.97 23.22
CA THR A 75 -13.47 16.44 24.58
C THR A 75 -14.93 16.86 24.83
N PRO A 76 -15.40 16.96 26.08
CA PRO A 76 -16.74 17.49 26.38
C PRO A 76 -17.00 18.86 25.77
N GLU A 77 -15.92 19.63 25.59
CA GLU A 77 -15.92 20.94 24.96
C GLU A 77 -16.16 20.89 23.44
N ASP A 78 -15.65 19.86 22.75
CA ASP A 78 -15.85 19.67 21.32
C ASP A 78 -17.30 19.24 20.99
N ALA A 79 -18.05 18.75 21.99
CA ALA A 79 -19.47 18.43 21.82
C ALA A 79 -20.33 19.69 21.59
N LEU A 80 -19.87 20.86 22.04
CA LEU A 80 -20.55 22.14 21.86
C LEU A 80 -20.16 22.81 20.54
N ASP A 81 -18.87 22.77 20.19
CA ASP A 81 -18.37 23.36 18.95
C ASP A 81 -17.16 22.58 18.41
N PRO A 82 -17.39 21.55 17.57
CA PRO A 82 -16.35 20.62 17.14
C PRO A 82 -15.46 21.15 16.01
N LEU A 83 -15.82 22.26 15.36
CA LEU A 83 -15.12 22.75 14.16
C LEU A 83 -14.39 24.08 14.36
N SER A 84 -14.82 24.90 15.33
CA SER A 84 -14.13 26.17 15.61
C SER A 84 -13.00 26.00 16.63
N LYS A 85 -13.12 25.03 17.55
CA LYS A 85 -12.09 24.76 18.54
C LYS A 85 -10.89 24.04 17.91
N PRO A 86 -9.66 24.55 18.10
CA PRO A 86 -8.47 23.88 17.60
C PRO A 86 -8.32 22.49 18.18
N THR A 87 -7.88 21.55 17.35
CA THR A 87 -7.63 20.17 17.78
C THR A 87 -6.59 20.12 18.91
N ASN A 88 -6.87 19.39 19.98
CA ASN A 88 -5.88 19.12 21.04
C ASN A 88 -4.74 18.25 20.49
N ILE A 89 -3.49 18.71 20.65
CA ILE A 89 -2.31 18.03 20.12
C ILE A 89 -1.78 17.03 21.14
N ASP A 90 -1.81 15.74 20.79
CA ASP A 90 -1.17 14.69 21.59
C ASP A 90 0.33 15.02 21.75
N LYS A 91 0.76 15.29 22.99
CA LYS A 91 2.17 15.45 23.39
C LYS A 91 2.88 14.10 23.32
N ALA A 92 4.22 14.12 23.22
CA ALA A 92 5.04 12.91 23.13
C ALA A 92 4.57 11.93 22.02
N ALA A 93 4.08 12.47 20.89
CA ALA A 93 3.48 11.69 19.83
C ALA A 93 3.94 12.18 18.44
N LEU A 94 4.03 11.22 17.52
CA LEU A 94 4.23 11.49 16.10
C LEU A 94 2.87 11.50 15.38
N HIS A 95 2.54 12.60 14.73
CA HIS A 95 1.35 12.75 13.90
C HIS A 95 1.72 12.57 12.43
N VAL A 96 1.18 11.56 11.76
CA VAL A 96 1.34 11.37 10.31
C VAL A 96 0.28 12.21 9.61
N VAL A 97 0.70 13.32 8.99
CA VAL A 97 -0.20 14.36 8.48
C VAL A 97 -0.25 14.33 6.97
N SER A 98 -1.45 14.09 6.44
CA SER A 98 -1.71 14.24 5.00
C SER A 98 -1.77 15.71 4.62
N VAL A 99 -1.09 16.07 3.54
CA VAL A 99 -1.06 17.42 2.97
C VAL A 99 -1.68 17.40 1.56
N PRO A 100 -2.09 18.55 1.00
CA PRO A 100 -2.66 18.63 -0.34
C PRO A 100 -1.81 17.97 -1.45
N ILE A 101 -2.48 17.56 -2.52
CA ILE A 101 -1.84 17.00 -3.73
C ILE A 101 -1.81 17.97 -4.92
N GLY A 102 -2.35 19.18 -4.75
CA GLY A 102 -2.39 20.20 -5.80
C GLY A 102 -3.20 21.43 -5.42
N ASN A 103 -4.29 21.25 -4.65
CA ASN A 103 -5.17 22.34 -4.23
C ASN A 103 -5.04 22.63 -2.73
N LEU A 104 -4.70 23.87 -2.34
CA LEU A 104 -4.58 24.25 -0.93
C LEU A 104 -5.88 24.06 -0.13
N LYS A 105 -7.04 24.06 -0.80
CA LYS A 105 -8.34 23.80 -0.15
C LYS A 105 -8.53 22.34 0.28
N ASP A 106 -7.64 21.43 -0.11
CA ASP A 106 -7.69 20.02 0.30
C ASP A 106 -7.08 19.77 1.69
N PHE A 107 -6.55 20.81 2.35
CA PHE A 107 -6.17 20.71 3.75
C PHE A 107 -7.38 20.38 4.62
N SER A 108 -7.27 19.36 5.46
CA SER A 108 -8.23 19.19 6.54
C SER A 108 -7.99 20.24 7.64
N LEU A 109 -9.06 20.69 8.30
CA LEU A 109 -8.95 21.62 9.44
C LEU A 109 -7.99 21.07 10.51
N ARG A 110 -8.09 19.78 10.80
CA ARG A 110 -7.20 19.09 11.74
C ARG A 110 -5.73 19.08 11.30
N ALA A 111 -5.43 18.97 10.01
CA ALA A 111 -4.05 19.06 9.52
C ALA A 111 -3.47 20.45 9.78
N LEU A 112 -4.25 21.51 9.55
CA LEU A 112 -3.82 22.89 9.83
C LEU A 112 -3.56 23.10 11.33
N ASP A 113 -4.45 22.63 12.20
CA ASP A 113 -4.27 22.73 13.65
C ASP A 113 -3.03 21.98 14.14
N VAL A 114 -2.85 20.74 13.68
CA VAL A 114 -1.69 19.93 14.05
C VAL A 114 -0.39 20.59 13.60
N LEU A 115 -0.31 21.06 12.35
CA LEU A 115 0.89 21.73 11.84
C LEU A 115 1.17 23.06 12.57
N ARG A 116 0.14 23.77 13.07
CA ARG A 116 0.32 24.94 13.92
C ARG A 116 0.83 24.58 15.32
N GLY A 117 0.30 23.52 15.92
CA GLY A 117 0.52 23.21 17.33
C GLY A 117 1.72 22.31 17.67
N VAL A 118 2.24 21.50 16.73
CA VAL A 118 3.36 20.58 17.04
C VAL A 118 4.69 21.32 17.32
N ASP A 119 5.61 20.75 18.07
CA ASP A 119 6.93 21.37 18.29
C ASP A 119 7.76 21.34 17.00
N TYR A 120 7.82 20.20 16.31
CA TYR A 120 8.62 19.99 15.11
C TYR A 120 7.85 19.38 13.94
N ILE A 121 8.28 19.68 12.72
CA ILE A 121 7.74 19.13 11.48
C ILE A 121 8.86 18.39 10.75
N ILE A 122 8.73 17.08 10.66
CA ILE A 122 9.61 16.18 9.92
C ILE A 122 9.18 16.22 8.45
N THR A 123 10.11 16.53 7.55
CA THR A 123 9.85 16.63 6.12
C THR A 123 10.96 16.03 5.26
N THR A 124 10.58 15.56 4.08
CA THR A 124 11.46 15.07 3.03
C THR A 124 12.10 16.18 2.21
N ASP A 125 11.43 17.33 2.13
CA ASP A 125 11.83 18.48 1.31
C ASP A 125 11.53 19.77 2.08
N ARG A 126 12.60 20.36 2.65
CA ARG A 126 12.51 21.59 3.45
C ARG A 126 12.00 22.78 2.62
N PRO A 127 12.59 23.10 1.45
CA PRO A 127 12.08 24.19 0.59
C PRO A 127 10.60 24.06 0.21
N ALA A 128 10.17 22.87 -0.23
CA ALA A 128 8.78 22.66 -0.65
C ALA A 128 7.81 22.80 0.53
N THR A 129 8.17 22.22 1.67
CA THR A 129 7.34 22.28 2.89
C THR A 129 7.28 23.70 3.45
N LYS A 130 8.39 24.44 3.44
CA LYS A 130 8.41 25.85 3.83
C LYS A 130 7.42 26.64 2.98
N THR A 131 7.48 26.49 1.65
CA THR A 131 6.57 27.17 0.72
C THR A 131 5.11 26.83 1.02
N LEU A 132 4.80 25.54 1.25
CA LEU A 132 3.46 25.09 1.62
C LEU A 132 2.96 25.74 2.92
N LEU A 133 3.80 25.77 3.97
CA LEU A 133 3.44 26.36 5.26
C LEU A 133 3.28 27.88 5.19
N ASP A 134 4.13 28.55 4.39
CA ASP A 134 4.03 29.99 4.15
C ASP A 134 2.68 30.34 3.48
N LEU A 135 2.23 29.55 2.49
CA LEU A 135 0.94 29.74 1.80
C LEU A 135 -0.29 29.64 2.74
N VAL A 136 -0.18 28.90 3.85
CA VAL A 136 -1.26 28.73 4.84
C VAL A 136 -0.98 29.46 6.17
N ASN A 137 0.00 30.37 6.18
CA ASN A 137 0.38 31.19 7.33
C ASN A 137 0.72 30.36 8.59
N ILE A 138 1.46 29.26 8.43
CA ILE A 138 1.93 28.43 9.55
C ILE A 138 3.41 28.75 9.83
N PRO A 139 3.77 29.17 11.06
CA PRO A 139 5.14 29.53 11.39
C PRO A 139 6.04 28.30 11.30
N ASN A 140 7.15 28.39 10.56
CA ASN A 140 8.03 27.23 10.31
C ASN A 140 9.48 27.42 10.75
N GLN A 141 9.85 28.63 11.20
CA GLN A 141 11.22 28.96 11.58
C GLN A 141 11.71 28.08 12.74
N GLY A 142 12.83 27.37 12.52
CA GLY A 142 13.44 26.47 13.52
C GLY A 142 12.68 25.17 13.80
N ARG A 143 11.54 24.93 13.14
CA ARG A 143 10.67 23.76 13.38
C ARG A 143 10.86 22.62 12.40
N LEU A 144 11.48 22.86 11.23
CA LEU A 144 11.63 21.86 10.17
C LEU A 144 12.83 20.93 10.41
N ILE A 145 12.58 19.63 10.49
CA ILE A 145 13.60 18.57 10.56
C ILE A 145 13.60 17.80 9.24
N HIS A 146 14.74 17.72 8.56
CA HIS A 146 14.85 16.98 7.30
C HIS A 146 15.10 15.50 7.54
N TYR A 147 14.26 14.66 6.93
CA TYR A 147 14.38 13.21 6.97
C TYR A 147 14.46 12.64 5.55
N SER A 148 15.50 11.85 5.31
CA SER A 148 15.77 11.22 4.02
C SER A 148 16.43 9.85 4.23
N ARG A 149 16.56 9.07 3.15
CA ARG A 149 17.27 7.79 3.20
C ARG A 149 18.72 7.91 3.67
N GLY A 150 19.40 9.02 3.34
CA GLY A 150 20.83 9.20 3.63
C GLY A 150 21.14 9.52 5.09
N ASN A 151 20.19 10.10 5.84
CA ASN A 151 20.39 10.51 7.24
C ASN A 151 19.47 9.76 8.22
N ARG A 152 18.94 8.60 7.81
CA ARG A 152 17.94 7.85 8.58
C ARG A 152 18.41 7.46 9.97
N SER A 153 19.59 6.83 10.07
CA SER A 153 20.12 6.31 11.34
C SER A 153 20.35 7.41 12.38
N THR A 154 21.02 8.49 11.98
CA THR A 154 21.33 9.62 12.87
C THR A 154 20.08 10.42 13.25
N SER A 155 19.15 10.61 12.31
CA SER A 155 17.91 11.34 12.58
C SER A 155 17.00 10.55 13.53
N ARG A 156 16.96 9.23 13.41
CA ARG A 156 16.12 8.35 14.24
C ARG A 156 16.36 8.55 15.73
N GLU A 157 17.61 8.43 16.18
CA GLU A 157 17.95 8.50 17.61
C GLU A 157 17.51 9.83 18.21
N LYS A 158 17.86 10.92 17.54
CA LYS A 158 17.46 12.28 17.93
C LYS A 158 15.95 12.48 17.95
N LEU A 159 15.22 11.96 16.97
CA LEU A 159 13.76 12.09 16.89
C LEU A 159 13.07 11.34 18.04
N VAL A 160 13.51 10.12 18.32
CA VAL A 160 12.98 9.31 19.43
C VAL A 160 13.27 9.97 20.78
N GLU A 161 14.48 10.51 20.97
CA GLU A 161 14.85 11.24 22.19
C GLU A 161 13.94 12.45 22.42
N LEU A 162 13.74 13.28 21.39
CA LEU A 162 12.86 14.45 21.47
C LEU A 162 11.40 14.07 21.77
N LEU A 163 10.88 13.00 21.13
CA LEU A 163 9.53 12.50 21.39
C LEU A 163 9.38 11.98 22.83
N LYS A 164 10.36 11.24 23.33
CA LYS A 164 10.39 10.80 24.74
C LYS A 164 10.54 11.95 25.73
N GLY A 165 11.22 13.03 25.33
CA GLY A 165 11.29 14.29 26.06
C GLY A 165 9.97 15.09 26.07
N GLY A 166 8.87 14.52 25.59
CA GLY A 166 7.54 15.14 25.64
C GLY A 166 7.17 15.98 24.41
N ARG A 167 8.08 16.12 23.43
CA ARG A 167 7.84 16.91 22.23
C ARG A 167 6.83 16.23 21.31
N SER A 168 6.05 17.05 20.63
CA SER A 168 5.09 16.65 19.61
C SER A 168 5.69 16.88 18.22
N MET A 169 5.44 15.97 17.29
CA MET A 169 5.99 16.09 15.93
C MET A 169 4.96 15.75 14.87
N ALA A 170 5.03 16.42 13.73
CA ALA A 170 4.27 16.04 12.52
C ALA A 170 5.21 15.49 11.45
N LEU A 171 4.89 14.34 10.87
CA LEU A 171 5.52 13.84 9.65
C LEU A 171 4.69 14.28 8.45
N VAL A 172 5.34 14.98 7.51
CA VAL A 172 4.77 15.36 6.22
C VAL A 172 5.71 14.97 5.08
N THR A 173 5.15 14.88 3.88
CA THR A 173 5.90 14.73 2.63
C THR A 173 5.63 15.95 1.75
N THR A 174 6.17 15.94 0.52
CA THR A 174 5.92 17.01 -0.47
C THR A 174 4.44 17.15 -0.83
N SER A 175 3.70 16.05 -0.86
CA SER A 175 2.28 16.00 -1.20
C SER A 175 1.62 14.72 -0.73
N GLY A 176 0.31 14.77 -0.44
CA GLY A 176 -0.49 13.61 -0.10
C GLY A 176 -0.24 13.03 1.29
N THR A 177 -0.46 11.72 1.43
CA THR A 177 -0.33 11.00 2.70
C THR A 177 1.07 10.38 2.83
N PRO A 178 1.86 10.73 3.86
CA PRO A 178 3.14 10.08 4.13
C PRO A 178 2.99 8.57 4.28
N CYS A 179 4.08 7.83 4.07
CA CYS A 179 4.14 6.36 4.13
C CYS A 179 3.38 5.62 3.00
N ILE A 180 2.55 6.28 2.18
CA ILE A 180 1.82 5.66 1.07
C ILE A 180 2.51 5.98 -0.25
N GLY A 181 3.39 5.07 -0.69
CA GLY A 181 4.20 5.26 -1.89
C GLY A 181 5.34 6.27 -1.74
N ASP A 182 5.51 6.81 -0.53
CA ASP A 182 6.53 7.80 -0.16
C ASP A 182 7.34 7.32 1.07
N VAL A 183 8.34 8.10 1.49
CA VAL A 183 9.17 7.79 2.65
C VAL A 183 8.42 7.98 3.99
N GLY A 184 8.98 7.41 5.05
CA GLY A 184 8.48 7.55 6.42
C GLY A 184 7.97 6.27 7.05
N GLY A 185 7.66 5.23 6.27
CA GLY A 185 7.16 3.94 6.81
C GLY A 185 8.11 3.30 7.82
N GLU A 186 9.40 3.28 7.51
CA GLU A 186 10.43 2.77 8.44
C GLU A 186 10.53 3.62 9.72
N LEU A 187 10.50 4.96 9.60
CA LEU A 187 10.52 5.86 10.75
C LEU A 187 9.32 5.64 11.66
N VAL A 188 8.12 5.51 11.08
CA VAL A 188 6.89 5.19 11.83
C VAL A 188 7.03 3.86 12.57
N GLN A 189 7.54 2.82 11.90
CA GLN A 189 7.75 1.51 12.50
C GLN A 189 8.75 1.58 13.68
N GLU A 190 9.87 2.29 13.50
CA GLU A 190 10.89 2.45 14.53
C GLU A 190 10.38 3.24 15.74
N ILE A 191 9.58 4.29 15.51
CA ILE A 191 8.96 5.09 16.58
C ILE A 191 7.95 4.24 17.36
N GLN A 192 7.13 3.45 16.67
CA GLN A 192 6.21 2.50 17.31
C GLN A 192 6.96 1.48 18.17
N GLN A 193 8.07 0.93 17.68
CA GLN A 193 8.92 0.00 18.43
C GLN A 193 9.52 0.64 19.69
N SER A 194 9.72 1.97 19.71
CA SER A 194 10.22 2.70 20.87
C SER A 194 9.16 3.01 21.94
N GLY A 195 7.91 2.56 21.74
CA GLY A 195 6.78 2.79 22.64
C GLY A 195 6.12 4.15 22.50
N VAL A 196 6.51 4.94 21.48
CA VAL A 196 5.96 6.27 21.23
C VAL A 196 4.67 6.15 20.42
N ARG A 197 3.67 6.95 20.79
CA ARG A 197 2.38 6.99 20.12
C ARG A 197 2.52 7.56 18.71
N VAL A 198 1.94 6.86 17.73
CA VAL A 198 1.79 7.37 16.36
C VAL A 198 0.30 7.54 16.05
N THR A 199 -0.07 8.70 15.54
CA THR A 199 -1.45 9.06 15.18
C THR A 199 -1.55 9.40 13.69
N ALA A 200 -2.73 9.18 13.11
CA ALA A 200 -3.02 9.58 11.74
C ALA A 200 -3.86 10.86 11.70
N VAL A 201 -3.49 11.76 10.80
CA VAL A 201 -4.30 12.92 10.36
C VAL A 201 -4.59 12.72 8.86
N PRO A 202 -5.80 12.23 8.51
CA PRO A 202 -6.17 11.94 7.14
C PRO A 202 -6.38 13.24 6.36
N GLY A 203 -6.34 13.11 5.03
CA GLY A 203 -6.51 14.20 4.09
C GLY A 203 -6.35 13.70 2.67
N ALA A 204 -5.88 14.59 1.78
CA ALA A 204 -5.77 14.32 0.35
C ALA A 204 -4.90 13.08 0.04
N SER A 205 -5.39 12.25 -0.88
CA SER A 205 -4.67 11.09 -1.40
C SER A 205 -4.94 10.94 -2.90
N ALA A 206 -3.90 11.05 -3.71
CA ALA A 206 -4.00 10.90 -5.17
C ALA A 206 -4.45 9.47 -5.55
N LEU A 207 -3.96 8.47 -4.82
CA LEU A 207 -4.36 7.07 -4.96
C LEU A 207 -5.87 6.88 -4.78
N MET A 208 -6.43 7.38 -3.67
CA MET A 208 -7.85 7.20 -3.38
C MET A 208 -8.72 8.04 -4.31
N SER A 209 -8.28 9.26 -4.64
CA SER A 209 -9.00 10.13 -5.57
C SER A 209 -9.09 9.51 -6.97
N ALA A 210 -7.97 8.96 -7.48
CA ALA A 210 -7.95 8.26 -8.77
C ALA A 210 -8.85 7.03 -8.80
N LEU A 211 -8.86 6.24 -7.72
CA LEU A 211 -9.77 5.09 -7.59
C LEU A 211 -11.22 5.54 -7.61
N ALA A 212 -11.58 6.55 -6.81
CA ALA A 212 -12.94 7.06 -6.73
C ALA A 212 -13.44 7.57 -8.08
N VAL A 213 -12.66 8.41 -8.79
CA VAL A 213 -13.07 8.94 -10.11
C VAL A 213 -13.03 7.89 -11.22
N SER A 214 -12.29 6.78 -11.04
CA SER A 214 -12.31 5.68 -12.00
C SER A 214 -13.60 4.85 -11.95
N GLY A 215 -14.35 4.90 -10.85
CA GLY A 215 -15.59 4.13 -10.68
C GLY A 215 -15.40 2.61 -10.62
N LEU A 216 -14.17 2.13 -10.43
CA LEU A 216 -13.86 0.69 -10.47
C LEU A 216 -14.02 -0.04 -9.12
N THR A 217 -14.10 0.70 -8.02
CA THR A 217 -14.32 0.12 -6.68
C THR A 217 -15.82 0.14 -6.39
N THR A 218 -16.48 -1.01 -6.54
CA THR A 218 -17.90 -1.18 -6.18
C THR A 218 -18.04 -1.69 -4.77
N SER A 219 -19.10 -1.26 -4.08
CA SER A 219 -19.42 -1.78 -2.75
C SER A 219 -20.21 -3.10 -2.85
N PRO A 220 -20.05 -4.04 -1.90
CA PRO A 220 -20.92 -5.22 -1.79
C PRO A 220 -22.42 -4.86 -1.74
N TYR A 221 -22.76 -3.66 -1.28
CA TYR A 221 -24.14 -3.16 -1.21
C TYR A 221 -24.72 -2.73 -2.56
N GLU A 222 -23.89 -2.52 -3.58
CA GLU A 222 -24.32 -2.07 -4.91
C GLU A 222 -24.63 -3.26 -5.84
N SER A 223 -23.98 -4.42 -5.65
CA SER A 223 -24.00 -5.53 -6.62
C SER A 223 -25.30 -6.37 -6.64
N THR A 224 -26.16 -6.24 -5.64
CA THR A 224 -27.28 -7.20 -5.43
C THR A 224 -28.57 -6.90 -6.21
N LYS A 225 -28.62 -5.89 -7.08
CA LYS A 225 -29.90 -5.47 -7.74
C LYS A 225 -29.98 -5.57 -9.26
N ASN A 226 -28.87 -5.76 -9.98
CA ASN A 226 -28.91 -5.79 -11.46
C ASN A 226 -29.15 -7.18 -12.07
N SER A 227 -29.15 -8.26 -11.27
CA SER A 227 -29.37 -9.61 -11.78
C SER A 227 -30.86 -9.98 -12.01
N GLN A 228 -31.82 -9.09 -11.71
CA GLN A 228 -33.26 -9.38 -11.84
C GLN A 228 -34.03 -8.52 -12.85
N ARG A 229 -33.43 -7.51 -13.48
CA ARG A 229 -34.08 -6.80 -14.60
C ARG A 229 -33.53 -7.29 -15.92
N GLY A 230 -34.12 -8.38 -16.40
CA GLY A 230 -34.06 -8.77 -17.80
C GLY A 230 -34.68 -7.66 -18.65
N GLY A 231 -33.87 -7.10 -19.54
CA GLY A 231 -34.25 -6.13 -20.55
C GLY A 231 -33.03 -5.90 -21.44
N ASP A 232 -33.13 -6.29 -22.71
CA ASP A 232 -32.15 -5.98 -23.74
C ASP A 232 -31.87 -4.47 -23.77
N SER A 233 -30.62 -4.12 -24.14
CA SER A 233 -30.02 -2.77 -24.15
C SER A 233 -29.62 -2.20 -22.78
N ASP A 234 -28.36 -2.36 -22.37
CA ASP A 234 -27.33 -1.33 -22.54
C ASP A 234 -25.99 -1.84 -21.99
N VAL A 235 -24.89 -1.31 -22.51
CA VAL A 235 -23.52 -1.75 -22.23
C VAL A 235 -23.19 -1.54 -20.74
N GLY A 236 -23.23 -2.63 -19.97
CA GLY A 236 -22.73 -2.67 -18.60
C GLY A 236 -21.25 -2.25 -18.55
N LEU A 237 -21.00 -0.99 -18.21
CA LEU A 237 -19.69 -0.37 -18.08
C LEU A 237 -18.96 -0.86 -16.82
N SER A 238 -18.59 -2.15 -16.81
CA SER A 238 -17.41 -2.73 -16.17
C SER A 238 -17.66 -4.22 -15.93
N PRO A 239 -16.69 -5.11 -16.21
CA PRO A 239 -16.79 -6.48 -15.75
C PRO A 239 -16.93 -6.50 -14.23
N PRO A 240 -17.65 -7.48 -13.65
CA PRO A 240 -17.72 -7.65 -12.20
C PRO A 240 -16.31 -8.00 -11.70
N THR A 241 -15.56 -6.98 -11.32
CA THR A 241 -14.45 -7.13 -10.39
C THR A 241 -15.02 -7.61 -9.08
N PHE A 242 -14.23 -8.34 -8.30
CA PHE A 242 -14.65 -8.90 -7.02
C PHE A 242 -15.52 -7.89 -6.24
N GLU A 243 -16.74 -8.29 -5.85
CA GLU A 243 -17.72 -7.40 -5.21
C GLU A 243 -17.32 -6.94 -3.80
N ASP A 244 -16.12 -7.32 -3.34
CA ASP A 244 -15.60 -7.02 -2.01
C ASP A 244 -14.97 -5.61 -1.90
N GLY A 245 -14.84 -4.89 -3.02
CA GLY A 245 -14.23 -3.56 -3.08
C GLY A 245 -12.69 -3.58 -2.93
N SER A 246 -12.05 -4.74 -3.07
CA SER A 246 -10.60 -4.87 -3.01
C SER A 246 -9.91 -4.13 -4.15
N PHE A 247 -8.70 -3.63 -3.91
CA PHE A 247 -7.80 -3.10 -4.93
C PHE A 247 -6.34 -3.40 -4.56
N PHE A 248 -5.46 -3.35 -5.55
CA PHE A 248 -4.02 -3.50 -5.37
C PHE A 248 -3.32 -2.19 -5.66
N PHE A 249 -2.50 -1.71 -4.73
CA PHE A 249 -1.60 -0.59 -4.97
C PHE A 249 -0.17 -1.09 -5.19
N GLY A 250 0.36 -0.89 -6.40
CA GLY A 250 1.69 -1.37 -6.79
C GLY A 250 2.79 -0.31 -6.75
N ASN A 251 2.52 0.87 -6.19
CA ASN A 251 3.43 2.02 -6.20
C ASN A 251 3.85 2.39 -7.64
N VAL A 252 5.15 2.62 -7.92
CA VAL A 252 5.66 2.95 -9.25
C VAL A 252 6.11 1.69 -9.98
N LEU A 253 5.67 1.50 -11.24
CA LEU A 253 6.10 0.37 -12.04
C LEU A 253 7.63 0.39 -12.28
N PRO A 254 8.29 -0.78 -12.40
CA PRO A 254 9.73 -0.85 -12.65
C PRO A 254 10.16 -0.13 -13.92
N LYS A 255 11.32 0.53 -13.85
CA LYS A 255 11.94 1.21 -15.01
C LYS A 255 12.35 0.21 -16.10
N SER A 256 12.91 -0.93 -15.70
CA SER A 256 13.31 -2.00 -16.62
C SER A 256 12.08 -2.65 -17.28
N HIS A 257 12.08 -2.68 -18.61
CA HIS A 257 11.01 -3.29 -19.41
C HIS A 257 10.73 -4.74 -19.01
N GLY A 258 11.76 -5.59 -18.86
CA GLY A 258 11.57 -6.99 -18.45
C GLY A 258 10.98 -7.15 -17.04
N ALA A 259 11.36 -6.30 -16.09
CA ALA A 259 10.80 -6.31 -14.74
C ALA A 259 9.34 -5.82 -14.73
N ARG A 260 9.03 -4.80 -15.54
CA ARG A 260 7.68 -4.28 -15.70
C ARG A 260 6.74 -5.30 -16.32
N LEU A 261 7.14 -5.92 -17.44
CA LEU A 261 6.37 -7.01 -18.07
C LEU A 261 6.12 -8.18 -17.12
N ARG A 262 7.09 -8.49 -16.24
CA ARG A 262 6.90 -9.53 -15.22
C ARG A 262 5.73 -9.18 -14.31
N ILE A 263 5.74 -8.00 -13.69
CA ILE A 263 4.65 -7.56 -12.79
C ILE A 263 3.30 -7.53 -13.53
N LEU A 264 3.28 -6.97 -14.74
CA LEU A 264 2.06 -6.92 -15.56
C LEU A 264 1.49 -8.31 -15.83
N ARG A 265 2.34 -9.30 -16.17
CA ARG A 265 1.90 -10.66 -16.49
C ARG A 265 1.55 -11.50 -15.26
N THR A 266 2.27 -11.33 -14.15
CA THR A 266 2.15 -12.23 -12.99
C THR A 266 1.19 -11.73 -11.92
N ILE A 267 1.05 -10.42 -11.77
CA ILE A 267 0.22 -9.82 -10.72
C ILE A 267 -1.01 -9.19 -11.36
N VAL A 268 -0.81 -8.28 -12.32
CA VAL A 268 -1.89 -7.43 -12.84
C VAL A 268 -2.83 -8.18 -13.78
N ALA A 269 -2.31 -8.98 -14.70
CA ALA A 269 -3.12 -9.71 -15.66
C ALA A 269 -4.10 -10.70 -15.00
N SER A 270 -3.66 -11.35 -13.91
CA SER A 270 -4.47 -12.29 -13.13
C SER A 270 -5.32 -11.63 -12.04
N ALA A 271 -5.11 -10.35 -11.75
CA ALA A 271 -5.85 -9.66 -10.71
C ALA A 271 -7.31 -9.45 -11.13
N THR A 272 -8.25 -9.91 -10.30
CA THR A 272 -9.70 -9.71 -10.47
C THR A 272 -10.19 -8.40 -9.83
N PHE A 273 -9.27 -7.62 -9.25
CA PHE A 273 -9.52 -6.31 -8.64
C PHE A 273 -8.71 -5.21 -9.38
N PRO A 274 -9.10 -3.94 -9.24
CA PRO A 274 -8.36 -2.82 -9.81
C PRO A 274 -6.92 -2.75 -9.28
N CYS A 275 -5.97 -2.49 -10.17
CA CYS A 275 -4.56 -2.30 -9.85
C CYS A 275 -4.16 -0.84 -10.10
N VAL A 276 -3.68 -0.16 -9.07
CA VAL A 276 -3.32 1.26 -9.10
C VAL A 276 -1.83 1.45 -8.97
N PHE A 277 -1.30 2.39 -9.73
CA PHE A 277 0.11 2.74 -9.77
C PHE A 277 0.28 4.25 -9.84
N TYR A 278 1.32 4.75 -9.18
CA TYR A 278 1.89 6.03 -9.55
C TYR A 278 2.78 5.84 -10.78
N GLU A 279 2.80 6.81 -11.68
CA GLU A 279 3.70 6.74 -12.83
C GLU A 279 4.17 8.13 -13.26
N VAL A 280 5.29 8.16 -13.98
CA VAL A 280 5.92 9.37 -14.48
C VAL A 280 5.43 9.64 -15.91
N PRO A 281 4.96 10.86 -16.24
CA PRO A 281 4.44 11.21 -17.57
C PRO A 281 5.32 10.75 -18.74
N ARG A 282 6.64 10.95 -18.64
CA ARG A 282 7.59 10.61 -19.71
C ARG A 282 7.71 9.10 -19.98
N ARG A 283 7.22 8.27 -19.05
CA ARG A 283 7.18 6.81 -19.17
C ARG A 283 5.80 6.30 -19.61
N LEU A 284 4.79 7.16 -19.71
CA LEU A 284 3.41 6.73 -19.93
C LEU A 284 3.26 5.91 -21.22
N LEU A 285 3.80 6.40 -22.35
CA LEU A 285 3.67 5.71 -23.64
C LEU A 285 4.29 4.30 -23.62
N MET A 286 5.50 4.13 -23.10
CA MET A 286 6.14 2.81 -23.01
C MET A 286 5.40 1.86 -22.06
N VAL A 287 4.79 2.40 -20.99
CA VAL A 287 3.99 1.61 -20.06
C VAL A 287 2.69 1.15 -20.72
N LEU A 288 2.01 2.04 -21.45
CA LEU A 288 0.78 1.70 -22.18
C LEU A 288 1.05 0.67 -23.29
N GLN A 289 2.16 0.77 -24.01
CA GLN A 289 2.57 -0.25 -24.98
C GLN A 289 2.75 -1.63 -24.32
N ASP A 290 3.40 -1.68 -23.16
CA ASP A 290 3.58 -2.92 -22.42
C ASP A 290 2.25 -3.49 -21.89
N ILE A 291 1.31 -2.62 -21.48
CA ILE A 291 -0.03 -3.04 -21.07
C ILE A 291 -0.81 -3.58 -22.28
N ALA A 292 -0.79 -2.88 -23.42
CA ALA A 292 -1.45 -3.33 -24.65
C ALA A 292 -0.93 -4.69 -25.11
N ALA A 293 0.39 -4.94 -24.98
CA ALA A 293 0.99 -6.23 -25.32
C ALA A 293 0.60 -7.38 -24.38
N VAL A 294 0.23 -7.09 -23.13
CA VAL A 294 -0.11 -8.11 -22.11
C VAL A 294 -1.62 -8.32 -21.98
N MET A 295 -2.40 -7.24 -22.06
CA MET A 295 -3.84 -7.20 -21.77
C MET A 295 -4.55 -6.18 -22.69
N PRO A 296 -4.66 -6.46 -24.01
CA PRO A 296 -5.09 -5.49 -25.01
C PRO A 296 -6.52 -4.95 -24.80
N HIS A 297 -7.42 -5.75 -24.25
CA HIS A 297 -8.81 -5.38 -24.02
C HIS A 297 -9.09 -4.81 -22.63
N ARG A 298 -8.07 -4.76 -21.75
CA ARG A 298 -8.26 -4.27 -20.39
C ARG A 298 -8.46 -2.76 -20.39
N ARG A 299 -9.47 -2.30 -19.65
CA ARG A 299 -9.71 -0.88 -19.41
C ARG A 299 -8.61 -0.30 -18.50
N VAL A 300 -8.10 0.84 -18.92
CA VAL A 300 -7.07 1.61 -18.23
C VAL A 300 -7.58 3.03 -18.04
N TYR A 301 -7.36 3.60 -16.87
CA TYR A 301 -7.72 4.95 -16.48
C TYR A 301 -6.46 5.70 -16.09
N ILE A 302 -6.29 6.91 -16.58
CA ILE A 302 -5.13 7.77 -16.31
C ILE A 302 -5.66 9.10 -15.80
N ALA A 303 -5.44 9.35 -14.51
CA ALA A 303 -5.76 10.60 -13.88
C ALA A 303 -4.52 11.51 -13.87
N HIS A 304 -4.58 12.63 -14.57
CA HIS A 304 -3.53 13.65 -14.59
C HIS A 304 -3.86 14.79 -13.65
N GLU A 305 -2.83 15.31 -12.97
CA GLU A 305 -2.88 16.58 -12.25
C GLU A 305 -4.11 16.72 -11.33
N LEU A 306 -4.49 15.63 -10.66
CA LEU A 306 -5.62 15.57 -9.73
C LEU A 306 -5.60 16.77 -8.76
N THR A 307 -6.77 17.40 -8.58
CA THR A 307 -7.07 18.60 -7.79
C THR A 307 -6.52 19.92 -8.36
N LYS A 308 -5.70 19.90 -9.42
CA LYS A 308 -5.12 21.11 -10.01
C LYS A 308 -5.96 21.64 -11.16
N LEU A 309 -5.57 22.79 -11.71
CA LEU A 309 -6.28 23.47 -12.79
C LEU A 309 -6.50 22.59 -14.03
N ASN A 310 -5.52 21.75 -14.38
CA ASN A 310 -5.54 20.91 -15.58
C ASN A 310 -5.87 19.44 -15.25
N GLU A 311 -6.69 19.21 -14.23
CA GLU A 311 -7.16 17.87 -13.88
C GLU A 311 -7.87 17.22 -15.08
N SER A 312 -7.50 15.98 -15.40
CA SER A 312 -8.16 15.21 -16.46
C SER A 312 -8.12 13.71 -16.18
N LEU A 313 -9.15 13.01 -16.66
CA LEU A 313 -9.27 11.55 -16.57
C LEU A 313 -9.45 10.97 -17.98
N HIS A 314 -8.49 10.18 -18.44
CA HIS A 314 -8.57 9.48 -19.72
C HIS A 314 -8.78 7.98 -19.48
N ALA A 315 -9.83 7.41 -20.08
CA ALA A 315 -10.24 6.03 -19.83
C ALA A 315 -10.54 5.28 -21.12
N ASP A 316 -9.70 4.30 -21.49
CA ASP A 316 -9.92 3.45 -22.67
C ASP A 316 -9.05 2.19 -22.59
N THR A 317 -8.93 1.42 -23.69
CA THR A 317 -7.89 0.40 -23.83
C THR A 317 -6.52 1.05 -23.97
N ALA A 318 -5.47 0.32 -23.58
CA ALA A 318 -4.10 0.83 -23.64
C ALA A 318 -3.68 1.24 -25.06
N GLU A 319 -4.11 0.52 -26.10
CA GLU A 319 -3.82 0.84 -27.51
C GLU A 319 -4.43 2.18 -27.92
N ARG A 320 -5.71 2.41 -27.60
CA ARG A 320 -6.39 3.68 -27.93
C ARG A 320 -5.79 4.85 -27.17
N LEU A 321 -5.39 4.63 -25.91
CA LEU A 321 -4.67 5.65 -25.12
C LEU A 321 -3.31 5.97 -25.73
N VAL A 322 -2.55 5.00 -26.25
CA VAL A 322 -1.31 5.29 -27.00
C VAL A 322 -1.63 6.20 -28.19
N GLY A 323 -2.66 5.90 -28.98
CA GLY A 323 -3.09 6.75 -30.08
C GLY A 323 -3.45 8.18 -29.64
N PHE A 324 -4.14 8.33 -28.51
CA PHE A 324 -4.46 9.63 -27.92
C PHE A 324 -3.20 10.43 -27.55
N TYR A 325 -2.26 9.83 -26.81
CA TYR A 325 -1.07 10.53 -26.29
C TYR A 325 0.01 10.82 -27.33
N LEU A 326 -0.08 10.23 -28.52
CA LEU A 326 0.78 10.57 -29.66
C LEU A 326 0.36 11.87 -30.35
N ARG A 327 -0.88 12.34 -30.15
CA ARG A 327 -1.35 13.59 -30.75
C ARG A 327 -0.68 14.81 -30.14
N GLN A 328 -0.64 15.89 -30.90
CA GLN A 328 0.06 17.12 -30.49
C GLN A 328 -0.56 17.75 -29.24
N GLU A 329 -1.89 17.71 -29.10
CA GLU A 329 -2.58 18.32 -27.96
C GLU A 329 -2.25 17.63 -26.63
N ALA A 330 -1.95 16.33 -26.67
CA ALA A 330 -1.63 15.52 -25.51
C ALA A 330 -0.15 15.54 -25.11
N GLN A 331 0.73 16.19 -25.91
CA GLN A 331 2.18 16.18 -25.66
C GLN A 331 2.58 16.76 -24.30
N MET A 332 1.86 17.77 -23.82
CA MET A 332 2.17 18.38 -22.53
C MET A 332 1.93 17.41 -21.36
N LEU A 333 0.88 16.59 -21.46
CA LEU A 333 0.50 15.58 -20.45
C LEU A 333 1.52 14.44 -20.34
N VAL A 334 2.30 14.17 -21.39
CA VAL A 334 3.37 13.16 -21.36
C VAL A 334 4.75 13.73 -21.03
N LYS A 335 4.93 15.05 -21.09
CA LYS A 335 6.23 15.70 -20.81
C LYS A 335 6.40 16.09 -19.34
N LYS A 336 5.32 16.53 -18.70
CA LYS A 336 5.29 17.12 -17.35
C LYS A 336 4.04 16.70 -16.59
N GLY A 337 4.04 16.97 -15.28
CA GLY A 337 2.93 16.70 -14.38
C GLY A 337 3.13 15.44 -13.54
N GLN A 338 2.05 15.08 -12.84
CA GLN A 338 1.90 13.90 -12.01
C GLN A 338 0.66 13.14 -12.47
N LEU A 339 0.74 11.82 -12.47
CA LEU A 339 -0.39 11.00 -12.87
C LEU A 339 -0.50 9.73 -12.03
N VAL A 340 -1.74 9.25 -11.96
CA VAL A 340 -2.09 7.97 -11.36
C VAL A 340 -2.69 7.09 -12.45
N LEU A 341 -2.18 5.87 -12.57
CA LEU A 341 -2.62 4.86 -13.51
C LEU A 341 -3.46 3.82 -12.77
N VAL A 342 -4.71 3.63 -13.18
CA VAL A 342 -5.58 2.56 -12.68
C VAL A 342 -5.85 1.58 -13.81
N ILE A 343 -5.60 0.30 -13.58
CA ILE A 343 -5.88 -0.79 -14.51
C ILE A 343 -7.04 -1.58 -13.91
N ALA A 344 -8.12 -1.75 -14.67
CA ALA A 344 -9.28 -2.53 -14.22
C ALA A 344 -8.89 -3.97 -13.87
N GLY A 345 -9.72 -4.66 -13.09
CA GLY A 345 -9.55 -6.10 -12.83
C GLY A 345 -9.93 -6.97 -14.04
N ALA A 346 -9.55 -8.24 -13.98
CA ALA A 346 -9.78 -9.22 -15.02
C ALA A 346 -11.26 -9.57 -15.14
N GLY A 347 -11.81 -9.38 -16.34
CA GLY A 347 -13.17 -9.81 -16.62
C GLY A 347 -13.31 -11.34 -16.59
N PRO A 348 -14.54 -11.88 -16.49
CA PRO A 348 -14.78 -13.32 -16.40
C PRO A 348 -14.10 -14.13 -17.52
N LYS A 349 -14.14 -13.62 -18.77
CA LYS A 349 -13.50 -14.26 -19.93
C LYS A 349 -11.97 -14.31 -19.82
N GLU A 350 -11.35 -13.22 -19.39
CA GLU A 350 -9.89 -13.15 -19.21
C GLU A 350 -9.43 -14.05 -18.06
N THR A 351 -10.19 -14.07 -16.97
CA THR A 351 -9.95 -14.93 -15.81
C THR A 351 -10.04 -16.41 -16.19
N ALA A 352 -11.08 -16.81 -16.94
CA ALA A 352 -11.23 -18.17 -17.45
C ALA A 352 -10.05 -18.59 -18.36
N ALA A 353 -9.69 -17.73 -19.32
CA ALA A 353 -8.56 -17.98 -20.22
C ALA A 353 -7.21 -18.10 -19.46
N TRP A 354 -7.02 -17.29 -18.42
CA TRP A 354 -5.84 -17.39 -17.56
C TRP A 354 -5.80 -18.70 -16.77
N LEU A 355 -6.93 -19.10 -16.18
CA LEU A 355 -7.05 -20.37 -15.43
C LEU A 355 -6.76 -21.57 -16.33
N GLU A 356 -7.24 -21.56 -17.57
CA GLU A 356 -6.98 -22.63 -18.55
C GLU A 356 -5.49 -22.71 -18.92
N LYS A 357 -4.85 -21.56 -19.19
CA LYS A 357 -3.40 -21.48 -19.47
C LYS A 357 -2.59 -22.00 -18.28
N GLU A 358 -2.93 -21.61 -17.06
CA GLU A 358 -2.21 -22.05 -15.86
C GLU A 358 -2.45 -23.55 -15.58
N ALA A 359 -3.65 -24.07 -15.81
CA ALA A 359 -3.94 -25.50 -15.75
C ALA A 359 -3.14 -26.29 -16.79
N ALA A 360 -3.03 -25.81 -18.03
CA ALA A 360 -2.21 -26.40 -19.07
C ALA A 360 -0.72 -26.42 -18.69
N LYS A 361 -0.21 -25.32 -18.14
CA LYS A 361 1.18 -25.22 -17.64
C LYS A 361 1.45 -26.19 -16.49
N ARG A 362 0.54 -26.28 -15.52
CA ARG A 362 0.62 -27.26 -14.42
C ARG A 362 0.60 -28.70 -14.93
N ARG A 363 -0.25 -29.02 -15.92
CA ARG A 363 -0.26 -30.33 -16.59
C ARG A 363 1.07 -30.64 -17.25
N ARG A 364 1.66 -29.69 -18.00
CA ARG A 364 3.00 -29.85 -18.60
C ARG A 364 4.07 -30.08 -17.54
N LEU A 365 4.09 -29.28 -16.48
CA LEU A 365 5.07 -29.43 -15.41
C LEU A 365 4.95 -30.79 -14.70
N ARG A 366 3.72 -31.26 -14.44
CA ARG A 366 3.49 -32.60 -13.88
C ARG A 366 4.01 -33.69 -14.78
N ARG A 367 3.80 -33.60 -16.10
CA ARG A 367 4.36 -34.55 -17.07
C ARG A 367 5.88 -34.52 -17.05
N THR A 368 6.51 -33.34 -17.18
CA THR A 368 7.97 -33.22 -17.13
C THR A 368 8.56 -33.75 -15.82
N VAL A 369 7.92 -33.48 -14.68
CA VAL A 369 8.35 -34.01 -13.38
C VAL A 369 8.18 -35.53 -13.33
N SER A 370 7.07 -36.06 -13.84
CA SER A 370 6.82 -37.51 -13.95
C SER A 370 7.86 -38.19 -14.84
N ASP A 371 8.15 -37.62 -16.01
CA ASP A 371 9.13 -38.15 -16.96
C ASP A 371 10.54 -38.18 -16.34
N LEU A 372 10.91 -37.12 -15.60
CA LEU A 372 12.17 -37.06 -14.84
C LEU A 372 12.24 -38.07 -13.67
N MET A 373 11.09 -38.47 -13.11
CA MET A 373 11.02 -39.49 -12.05
C MET A 373 11.06 -40.91 -12.61
N MET A 374 10.55 -41.13 -13.82
CA MET A 374 10.56 -42.43 -14.50
C MET A 374 11.86 -42.68 -15.29
N SER A 375 12.66 -41.64 -15.58
CA SER A 375 13.93 -41.75 -16.29
C SER A 375 15.15 -42.06 -15.40
N THR A 376 14.95 -42.40 -14.12
CA THR A 376 16.04 -42.92 -13.27
C THR A 376 16.22 -44.40 -13.59
N PRO A 377 17.34 -44.85 -14.20
CA PRO A 377 17.54 -46.28 -14.42
C PRO A 377 17.61 -46.99 -13.07
N PRO A 378 17.10 -48.23 -12.96
CA PRO A 378 17.37 -49.03 -11.77
C PRO A 378 18.89 -49.15 -11.65
N ALA A 379 19.42 -48.86 -10.46
CA ALA A 379 20.83 -49.10 -10.18
C ALA A 379 21.09 -50.59 -10.37
N SER A 380 21.69 -50.97 -11.50
CA SER A 380 22.11 -52.33 -11.78
C SER A 380 23.27 -52.68 -10.85
N SER A 381 22.93 -53.38 -9.78
CA SER A 381 23.86 -54.13 -8.95
C SER A 381 24.41 -55.31 -9.75
N GLN A 382 25.60 -55.17 -10.33
CA GLN A 382 26.43 -56.32 -10.69
C GLN A 382 27.88 -56.03 -10.29
N LEU A 383 28.21 -56.40 -9.05
CA LEU A 383 29.56 -56.81 -8.69
C LEU A 383 29.87 -58.11 -9.46
N GLY A 384 30.93 -58.09 -10.25
CA GLY A 384 31.48 -59.27 -10.91
C GLY A 384 33.00 -59.20 -10.90
N CYS A 385 33.61 -59.80 -9.89
CA CYS A 385 35.03 -60.14 -9.86
C CYS A 385 35.36 -61.09 -11.03
N ALA A 386 36.41 -60.79 -11.80
CA ALA A 386 37.17 -61.81 -12.51
C ALA A 386 38.63 -61.35 -12.66
N ARG A 387 39.54 -62.13 -12.07
CA ARG A 387 40.99 -62.07 -12.21
C ARG A 387 41.40 -62.57 -13.60
N GLY A 388 42.47 -62.00 -14.16
CA GLY A 388 43.13 -62.51 -15.36
C GLY A 388 44.45 -61.81 -15.59
N SER A 389 45.53 -62.53 -15.26
CA SER A 389 46.95 -62.24 -15.42
C SER A 389 47.41 -62.03 -16.86
N GLY A 390 48.42 -61.20 -17.07
CA GLY A 390 49.19 -61.12 -18.32
C GLY A 390 50.43 -60.24 -18.15
N GLU A 391 51.59 -60.84 -18.37
CA GLU A 391 52.93 -60.41 -17.99
C GLU A 391 53.52 -59.25 -18.81
N ALA A 392 54.60 -58.70 -18.26
CA ALA A 392 55.42 -57.60 -18.73
C ALA A 392 56.26 -57.90 -19.99
N ARG A 393 56.66 -56.85 -20.71
CA ARG A 393 58.02 -56.73 -21.27
C ARG A 393 58.42 -55.26 -21.41
N ALA A 394 59.61 -54.96 -20.90
CA ALA A 394 60.28 -53.67 -20.91
C ALA A 394 61.00 -53.41 -22.24
N ALA A 395 61.06 -52.14 -22.65
CA ALA A 395 62.06 -51.62 -23.58
C ALA A 395 62.42 -50.19 -23.14
N GLU A 396 63.69 -49.98 -22.80
CA GLU A 396 64.29 -48.69 -22.46
C GLU A 396 64.60 -47.86 -23.72
N SER A 397 64.41 -46.53 -23.66
CA SER A 397 65.34 -45.53 -24.24
C SER A 397 64.88 -44.07 -23.96
N LEU A 398 65.60 -43.41 -23.04
CA LEU A 398 66.14 -42.03 -23.00
C LEU A 398 65.26 -40.77 -23.31
N PRO A 399 65.67 -39.57 -22.82
CA PRO A 399 64.77 -38.56 -22.25
C PRO A 399 64.32 -37.49 -23.24
N GLY A 400 63.07 -37.02 -23.11
CA GLY A 400 62.53 -35.94 -23.93
C GLY A 400 61.37 -35.18 -23.28
N GLU A 401 61.69 -33.97 -22.82
CA GLU A 401 60.86 -32.75 -22.63
C GLU A 401 59.54 -32.79 -21.83
N PRO A 402 59.27 -31.76 -20.99
CA PRO A 402 58.01 -31.64 -20.25
C PRO A 402 56.86 -31.25 -21.20
N ARG A 403 55.96 -32.19 -21.48
CA ARG A 403 54.73 -31.93 -22.25
C ARG A 403 53.72 -31.11 -21.45
N ALA A 404 53.28 -30.00 -22.03
CA ALA A 404 52.22 -29.12 -21.54
C ALA A 404 50.80 -29.74 -21.66
N THR A 405 50.53 -30.87 -20.98
CA THR A 405 49.21 -31.53 -20.96
C THR A 405 48.43 -31.38 -19.65
N GLY A 406 49.07 -31.00 -18.54
CA GLY A 406 48.40 -30.89 -17.23
C GLY A 406 47.35 -29.76 -17.12
N ALA A 407 47.60 -28.61 -17.74
CA ALA A 407 46.73 -27.43 -17.56
C ALA A 407 45.34 -27.58 -18.20
N LYS A 408 45.21 -28.33 -19.30
CA LYS A 408 43.92 -28.58 -19.97
C LYS A 408 43.06 -29.57 -19.18
N GLU A 409 43.67 -30.63 -18.65
CA GLU A 409 42.99 -31.63 -17.83
C GLU A 409 42.53 -31.01 -16.50
N GLU A 410 43.38 -30.21 -15.86
CA GLU A 410 43.05 -29.52 -14.61
C GLU A 410 41.92 -28.48 -14.82
N TRP A 411 41.90 -27.78 -15.96
CA TRP A 411 40.81 -26.88 -16.33
C TRP A 411 39.49 -27.63 -16.55
N GLN A 412 39.52 -28.78 -17.22
CA GLN A 412 38.33 -29.62 -17.39
C GLN A 412 37.82 -30.17 -16.06
N GLN A 413 38.71 -30.59 -15.17
CA GLN A 413 38.39 -31.06 -13.82
C GLN A 413 37.70 -29.96 -13.00
N ARG A 414 38.25 -28.74 -13.02
CA ARG A 414 37.67 -27.56 -12.36
C ARG A 414 36.30 -27.19 -12.93
N LYS A 415 36.11 -27.33 -14.25
CA LYS A 415 34.81 -27.08 -14.91
C LYS A 415 33.76 -28.10 -14.48
N ARG A 416 34.11 -29.38 -14.40
CA ARG A 416 33.24 -30.46 -13.91
C ARG A 416 32.86 -30.25 -12.43
N CYS A 417 33.84 -29.96 -11.57
CA CYS A 417 33.63 -29.68 -10.15
C CYS A 417 32.72 -28.45 -9.94
N ARG A 418 32.90 -27.37 -10.72
CA ARG A 418 31.99 -26.20 -10.67
C ARG A 418 30.56 -26.53 -11.13
N ALA A 419 30.40 -27.37 -12.15
CA ALA A 419 29.09 -27.81 -12.62
C ALA A 419 28.38 -28.67 -11.56
N GLU A 420 29.12 -29.55 -10.89
CA GLU A 420 28.63 -30.41 -9.82
C GLU A 420 28.23 -29.60 -8.59
N LEU A 421 29.05 -28.62 -8.18
CA LEU A 421 28.71 -27.70 -7.09
C LEU A 421 27.44 -26.88 -7.39
N ARG A 422 27.23 -26.48 -8.65
CA ARG A 422 25.99 -25.82 -9.09
C ARG A 422 24.78 -26.74 -8.97
N ARG A 423 24.90 -28.01 -9.39
CA ARG A 423 23.84 -29.03 -9.24
C ARG A 423 23.51 -29.28 -7.78
N LEU A 424 24.52 -29.38 -6.91
CA LEU A 424 24.34 -29.60 -5.48
C LEU A 424 23.67 -28.41 -4.79
N ARG A 425 24.02 -27.17 -5.18
CA ARG A 425 23.32 -25.96 -4.72
C ARG A 425 21.87 -25.90 -5.19
N GLN A 426 21.58 -26.30 -6.43
CA GLN A 426 20.21 -26.38 -6.94
C GLN A 426 19.39 -27.45 -6.21
N ARG A 427 20.00 -28.61 -5.92
CA ARG A 427 19.37 -29.68 -5.13
C ARG A 427 19.03 -29.22 -3.71
N LYS A 428 19.97 -28.62 -2.99
CA LYS A 428 19.72 -28.06 -1.65
C LYS A 428 18.62 -26.98 -1.66
N ARG A 429 18.60 -26.11 -2.68
CA ARG A 429 17.53 -25.10 -2.83
C ARG A 429 16.16 -25.75 -3.08
N ARG A 430 16.11 -26.82 -3.88
CA ARG A 430 14.88 -27.58 -4.14
C ARG A 430 14.37 -28.28 -2.88
N GLU A 431 15.26 -28.91 -2.11
CA GLU A 431 14.92 -29.57 -0.83
C GLU A 431 14.37 -28.56 0.19
N LEU A 432 14.98 -27.38 0.30
CA LEU A 432 14.48 -26.30 1.17
C LEU A 432 13.09 -25.80 0.73
N LEU A 433 12.85 -25.70 -0.57
CA LEU A 433 11.55 -25.28 -1.11
C LEU A 433 10.47 -26.32 -0.81
N ILE A 434 10.78 -27.60 -0.98
CA ILE A 434 9.87 -28.71 -0.67
C ILE A 434 9.49 -28.69 0.82
N ARG A 435 10.48 -28.61 1.71
CA ARG A 435 10.23 -28.52 3.16
C ARG A 435 9.36 -27.32 3.53
N LYS A 436 9.53 -26.18 2.85
CA LYS A 436 8.71 -24.99 3.07
C LYS A 436 7.26 -25.16 2.57
N ILE A 437 7.07 -25.88 1.46
CA ILE A 437 5.73 -26.19 0.95
C ILE A 437 5.02 -27.17 1.88
N GLU A 438 5.72 -28.22 2.35
CA GLU A 438 5.18 -29.20 3.28
C GLU A 438 4.78 -28.56 4.61
N SER A 439 5.60 -27.64 5.15
CA SER A 439 5.26 -26.95 6.40
C SER A 439 4.06 -26.00 6.26
N GLU A 440 3.91 -25.32 5.11
CA GLU A 440 2.73 -24.50 4.82
C GLU A 440 1.47 -25.36 4.63
N GLN A 441 1.58 -26.50 3.95
CA GLN A 441 0.46 -27.44 3.82
C GLN A 441 0.01 -28.00 5.17
N GLU A 442 0.94 -28.30 6.07
CA GLU A 442 0.62 -28.76 7.41
C GLU A 442 -0.05 -27.67 8.26
N ARG A 443 0.43 -26.43 8.18
CA ARG A 443 -0.24 -25.26 8.81
C ARG A 443 -1.68 -25.10 8.35
N LEU A 444 -1.91 -25.23 7.04
CA LEU A 444 -3.25 -25.13 6.46
C LEU A 444 -4.15 -26.29 6.90
N ARG A 445 -3.62 -27.52 7.00
CA ARG A 445 -4.37 -28.67 7.53
C ARG A 445 -4.80 -28.45 8.98
N ILE A 446 -3.88 -27.97 9.82
CA ILE A 446 -4.17 -27.67 11.24
C ILE A 446 -5.24 -26.58 11.34
N SER A 447 -5.12 -25.50 10.56
CA SER A 447 -6.11 -24.42 10.54
C SER A 447 -7.49 -24.90 10.08
N LEU A 448 -7.57 -25.76 9.07
CA LEU A 448 -8.82 -26.36 8.59
C LEU A 448 -9.43 -27.34 9.61
N ALA A 449 -8.60 -28.08 10.34
CA ALA A 449 -9.06 -28.97 11.41
C ALA A 449 -9.64 -28.21 12.61
N ILE A 450 -9.01 -27.10 13.00
CA ILE A 450 -9.52 -26.20 14.05
C ILE A 450 -10.89 -25.62 13.64
N ASN A 451 -11.00 -25.08 12.41
CA ASN A 451 -12.26 -24.52 11.92
C ASN A 451 -13.38 -25.57 11.81
N ARG A 452 -13.06 -26.83 11.51
CA ARG A 452 -14.05 -27.93 11.52
C ARG A 452 -14.53 -28.27 12.93
N ASN A 453 -13.65 -28.28 13.92
CA ASN A 453 -14.00 -28.52 15.31
C ASN A 453 -14.81 -27.38 15.93
N ASP A 454 -14.58 -26.14 15.49
CA ASP A 454 -15.38 -24.99 15.91
C ASP A 454 -16.77 -25.01 15.27
N ALA A 455 -16.88 -25.47 14.01
CA ALA A 455 -18.17 -25.65 13.34
C ALA A 455 -19.03 -26.76 13.98
N THR A 456 -18.44 -27.85 14.45
CA THR A 456 -19.16 -28.94 15.15
C THR A 456 -19.49 -28.63 16.61
N ARG A 457 -18.87 -27.61 17.22
CA ARG A 457 -19.25 -27.10 18.55
C ARG A 457 -20.37 -26.05 18.49
N LEU A 458 -20.64 -25.51 17.31
CA LEU A 458 -21.70 -24.52 17.04
C LEU A 458 -22.99 -25.14 16.47
N SER A 459 -22.98 -26.45 16.19
CA SER A 459 -24.15 -27.29 15.92
C SER A 459 -24.51 -28.11 17.14
#